data_AF-A0A2J7ZU44-F1
#
_entry.id   AF-A0A2J7ZU44-F1
#
_cell.length_a   1.000
_cell.length_b   1.000
_cell.length_c   1.000
_cell.angle_alpha   90.00
_cell.angle_beta   90.00
_cell.angle_gamma   90.00
#
_symmetry.space_group_name_H-M   'P 1'
#
loop_
_entity.id
_entity.type
_entity.pdbx_description
1 polymer ?
#
loop_
_entity_poly.entity_id
_entity_poly.type
_entity_poly.pdbx_seq_one_letter_code
_entity_poly.pdbx_strand_id
1 'polypeptide(L)'
;MAPTSPRWPGLLPLPVPLPVASALAGGLLPLWERLLRRAGHDPYFREVVLATRMLGKAEDAEGFCDLLACCELRQSAALVATWGKLLRTLAVPQLLWSLGEGRDARAEQQRTTLACGLAGFALQLLVTGRKRLTSVGLRGSTSAAAAAAATAQELQLARLLSYALCDWLPAVARLAREGLPVLHQSMLAERVHSRTDVAAQRVLDSACAVATWLPVLVEGRSEPEGAAAAAAAAVGADPATAEGAAAAQPAAEAAASSWRQLLLREVGAVPLLGAACRLWLLPLNCGEDGPSQESWRPLITSCCLLAAACPGEVRQAVLAAAAEAGAPAGGGRRGGRGGPAGGGRRRGGRGASGRGGEAGPSRAAAPLPPGWSPQLLQLMAVELCSCQGDGWGGLAAAASALARQAEEWVAGGGEDGTELVRALQALGSQPVDAAAWALTSSPAEARALLRTCANPACDNLAGDSEAELPLRACGRCGGAWYCQKECSVAHWRSGHREACVERRAAAAAGAAGPGEPLRGPSAPWAVKRLVRPF
;
A
#
# COMPACT_ATOMS: atom_id res chain seq x y z
N MET A 1 -7.95 7.85 56.06
CA MET A 1 -7.89 6.64 55.22
C MET A 1 -8.19 7.05 53.79
N ALA A 2 -7.15 7.19 52.98
CA ALA A 2 -7.23 7.47 51.55
C ALA A 2 -6.70 6.24 50.80
N PRO A 3 -7.32 5.83 49.67
CA PRO A 3 -6.90 4.63 48.96
C PRO A 3 -5.62 4.89 48.16
N THR A 4 -4.66 4.00 48.36
CA THR A 4 -3.38 3.89 47.66
C THR A 4 -3.57 3.50 46.20
N SER A 5 -3.03 4.29 45.28
CA SER A 5 -2.85 3.91 43.87
C SER A 5 -1.78 2.81 43.73
N PRO A 6 -1.93 1.82 42.83
CA PRO A 6 -0.90 0.84 42.60
C PRO A 6 0.27 1.47 41.82
N ARG A 7 1.46 1.43 42.43
CA ARG A 7 2.74 1.75 41.80
C ARG A 7 3.10 0.63 40.83
N TRP A 8 3.24 0.97 39.55
CA TRP A 8 3.87 0.10 38.56
C TRP A 8 5.36 -0.08 38.92
N PRO A 9 5.87 -1.32 39.07
CA PRO A 9 7.29 -1.55 39.27
C PRO A 9 8.07 -1.09 38.03
N GLY A 10 9.05 -0.22 38.25
CA GLY A 10 9.91 0.33 37.21
C GLY A 10 10.70 -0.75 36.49
N LEU A 11 10.40 -0.94 35.21
CA LEU A 11 11.32 -1.54 34.25
C LEU A 11 12.32 -0.45 33.86
N LEU A 12 13.57 -0.61 34.27
CA LEU A 12 14.67 0.22 33.77
C LEU A 12 14.74 0.05 32.23
N PRO A 13 14.75 1.13 31.43
CA PRO A 13 14.96 1.03 30.00
C PRO A 13 16.30 0.36 29.71
N LEU A 14 16.31 -0.60 28.78
CA LEU A 14 17.55 -1.15 28.23
C LEU A 14 18.47 0.00 27.76
N PRO A 15 19.80 -0.08 27.91
CA PRO A 15 20.67 1.03 27.52
C PRO A 15 20.56 1.24 26.02
N VAL A 16 20.01 2.38 25.61
CA VAL A 16 20.07 2.84 24.23
C VAL A 16 21.54 2.93 23.83
N PRO A 17 21.97 2.42 22.66
CA PRO A 17 23.36 2.57 22.23
C PRO A 17 23.80 4.03 22.30
N LEU A 18 24.98 4.29 22.88
CA LEU A 18 25.51 5.65 23.10
C LEU A 18 25.38 6.59 21.90
N PRO A 19 25.64 6.16 20.64
CA PRO A 19 25.42 7.01 19.46
C PRO A 19 23.95 7.41 19.25
N VAL A 20 23.02 6.48 19.45
CA VAL A 20 21.57 6.70 19.29
C VAL A 20 21.06 7.64 20.39
N ALA A 21 21.47 7.42 21.64
CA ALA A 21 21.10 8.29 22.75
C ALA A 21 21.59 9.73 22.55
N SER A 22 22.84 9.88 22.09
CA SER A 22 23.43 11.20 21.81
C SER A 22 22.73 11.90 20.65
N ALA A 23 22.38 11.17 19.59
CA ALA A 23 21.65 11.71 18.45
C ALA A 23 20.24 12.18 18.83
N LEU A 24 19.53 11.41 19.67
CA LEU A 24 18.20 11.78 20.17
C LEU A 24 18.28 13.00 21.11
N ALA A 25 19.24 13.02 22.04
CA ALA A 25 19.47 14.16 22.92
C ALA A 25 19.87 15.44 22.15
N GLY A 26 20.57 15.28 21.02
CA GLY A 26 20.92 16.36 20.10
C GLY A 26 19.76 16.85 19.22
N GLY A 27 18.56 16.27 19.34
CA GLY A 27 17.37 16.72 18.59
C GLY A 27 17.38 16.33 17.12
N LEU A 28 18.02 15.20 16.75
CA LEU A 28 18.13 14.77 15.36
C LEU A 28 16.75 14.57 14.68
N LEU A 29 15.78 13.96 15.36
CA LEU A 29 14.44 13.72 14.78
C LEU A 29 13.67 15.03 14.52
N PRO A 30 13.56 15.99 15.47
CA PRO A 30 13.03 17.31 15.18
C PRO A 30 13.75 18.04 14.03
N LEU A 31 15.08 17.91 13.93
CA LEU A 31 15.86 18.47 12.83
C LEU A 31 15.44 17.86 11.48
N TRP A 32 15.31 16.52 11.41
CA TRP A 32 14.82 15.83 10.22
C TRP A 32 13.43 16.33 9.82
N GLU A 33 12.48 16.38 10.77
CA GLU A 33 11.12 16.83 10.48
C GLU A 33 11.13 18.27 9.94
N ARG A 34 11.87 19.18 10.58
CA ARG A 34 12.00 20.57 10.15
C ARG A 34 12.59 20.69 8.75
N LEU A 35 13.65 19.95 8.44
CA LEU A 35 14.26 19.94 7.12
C LEU A 35 13.29 19.44 6.05
N LEU A 36 12.52 18.39 6.35
CA LEU A 36 11.49 17.86 5.47
C LEU A 36 10.35 18.88 5.25
N ARG A 37 9.82 19.49 6.31
CA ARG A 37 8.80 20.55 6.21
C ARG A 37 9.31 21.72 5.36
N ARG A 38 10.57 22.14 5.57
CA ARG A 38 11.20 23.21 4.80
C ARG A 38 11.34 22.83 3.33
N ALA A 39 11.75 21.60 3.05
CA ALA A 39 11.87 21.09 1.69
C ALA A 39 10.53 20.98 0.95
N GLY A 40 9.44 20.69 1.66
CA GLY A 40 8.10 20.74 1.08
C GLY A 40 7.60 22.15 0.79
N HIS A 41 7.91 23.12 1.66
CA HIS A 41 7.49 24.51 1.48
C HIS A 41 8.31 25.22 0.39
N ASP A 42 9.62 25.02 0.37
CA ASP A 42 10.53 25.60 -0.63
C ASP A 42 11.61 24.56 -1.03
N PRO A 43 11.35 23.77 -2.08
CA PRO A 43 12.28 22.75 -2.58
C PRO A 43 13.63 23.30 -3.07
N TYR A 44 13.75 24.63 -3.23
CA TYR A 44 14.96 25.29 -3.73
C TYR A 44 15.81 25.90 -2.62
N PHE A 45 15.33 25.84 -1.37
CA PHE A 45 16.06 26.38 -0.25
C PHE A 45 17.38 25.64 -0.02
N ARG A 46 18.43 26.35 0.44
CA ARG A 46 19.79 25.77 0.55
C ARG A 46 19.85 24.56 1.48
N GLU A 47 19.04 24.54 2.53
CA GLU A 47 18.96 23.43 3.49
C GLU A 47 18.37 22.15 2.89
N VAL A 48 17.65 22.24 1.75
CA VAL A 48 17.15 21.07 1.02
C VAL A 48 18.29 20.21 0.49
N VAL A 49 19.46 20.80 0.21
CA VAL A 49 20.66 20.03 -0.16
C VAL A 49 21.09 19.12 0.99
N LEU A 50 21.01 19.59 2.23
CA LEU A 50 21.30 18.78 3.41
C LEU A 50 20.27 17.64 3.53
N ALA A 51 18.97 17.96 3.46
CA ALA A 51 17.92 16.94 3.48
C ALA A 51 18.10 15.88 2.40
N THR A 52 18.40 16.30 1.17
CA THR A 52 18.64 15.40 0.03
C THR A 52 19.86 14.51 0.25
N ARG A 53 20.94 15.03 0.83
CA ARG A 53 22.14 14.24 1.16
C ARG A 53 21.86 13.23 2.26
N MET A 54 21.07 13.60 3.28
CA MET A 54 20.67 12.69 4.35
C MET A 54 19.78 11.56 3.81
N LEU A 55 18.86 11.89 2.91
CA LEU A 55 18.01 10.91 2.21
C LEU A 55 18.81 10.01 1.25
N GLY A 56 19.90 10.53 0.66
CA GLY A 56 20.75 9.79 -0.26
C GLY A 56 21.56 8.67 0.38
N LYS A 57 21.70 8.66 1.72
CA LYS A 57 22.38 7.59 2.47
C LYS A 57 21.41 6.48 2.87
N ALA A 58 20.83 5.84 1.86
CA ALA A 58 19.83 4.80 2.05
C ALA A 58 20.35 3.58 2.85
N GLU A 59 21.66 3.34 2.85
CA GLU A 59 22.35 2.34 3.67
C GLU A 59 22.18 2.57 5.18
N ASP A 60 21.89 3.81 5.61
CA ASP A 60 21.68 4.17 7.02
C ASP A 60 20.28 3.79 7.53
N ALA A 61 19.44 3.12 6.72
CA ALA A 61 18.08 2.73 7.12
C ALA A 61 18.04 1.85 8.38
N GLU A 62 19.07 1.05 8.63
CA GLU A 62 19.19 0.27 9.88
C GLU A 62 19.35 1.17 11.11
N GLY A 63 20.28 2.14 11.05
CA GLY A 63 20.47 3.11 12.13
C GLY A 63 19.25 4.00 12.33
N PHE A 64 18.52 4.30 11.25
CA PHE A 64 17.26 5.04 11.35
C PHE A 64 16.15 4.23 12.03
N CYS A 65 16.04 2.93 11.76
CA CYS A 65 15.16 2.03 12.53
C CYS A 65 15.52 2.05 14.03
N ASP A 66 16.80 2.06 14.40
CA ASP A 66 17.23 2.14 15.80
C ASP A 66 16.83 3.47 16.45
N LEU A 67 16.94 4.59 15.72
CA LEU A 67 16.45 5.90 16.17
C LEU A 67 14.93 5.87 16.42
N LEU A 68 14.15 5.33 15.48
CA LEU A 68 12.69 5.18 15.62
C LEU A 68 12.32 4.26 16.79
N ALA A 69 13.07 3.19 17.02
CA ALA A 69 12.83 2.25 18.12
C ALA A 69 13.08 2.87 19.51
N CYS A 70 13.95 3.90 19.61
CA CYS A 70 14.39 4.47 20.89
C CYS A 70 13.83 5.88 21.21
N CYS A 71 13.21 6.54 20.24
CA CYS A 71 12.73 7.92 20.36
C CYS A 71 11.43 8.10 21.17
N GLU A 72 11.00 9.36 21.33
CA GLU A 72 9.64 9.66 21.77
C GLU A 72 8.63 9.38 20.64
N LEU A 73 7.59 8.62 20.96
CA LEU A 73 6.65 8.05 19.99
C LEU A 73 5.91 9.13 19.18
N ARG A 74 5.49 10.21 19.83
CA ARG A 74 4.74 11.30 19.18
C ARG A 74 5.61 12.09 18.21
N GLN A 75 6.86 12.38 18.57
CA GLN A 75 7.83 13.05 17.69
C GLN A 75 8.13 12.21 16.44
N SER A 76 8.35 10.90 16.60
CA SER A 76 8.57 10.04 15.43
C SER A 76 7.34 9.85 14.57
N ALA A 77 6.15 9.76 15.18
CA ALA A 77 4.91 9.75 14.41
C ALA A 77 4.74 11.07 13.63
N ALA A 78 5.16 12.21 14.17
CA ALA A 78 5.13 13.49 13.46
C ALA A 78 6.07 13.51 12.25
N LEU A 79 7.29 13.00 12.41
CA LEU A 79 8.24 12.84 11.32
C LEU A 79 7.69 11.92 10.22
N VAL A 80 7.17 10.74 10.60
CA VAL A 80 6.59 9.78 9.64
C VAL A 80 5.40 10.39 8.90
N ALA A 81 4.54 11.14 9.59
CA ALA A 81 3.40 11.83 8.99
C ALA A 81 3.81 12.95 8.03
N THR A 82 4.80 13.76 8.43
CA THR A 82 5.39 14.79 7.56
C THR A 82 5.96 14.15 6.29
N TRP A 83 6.67 13.03 6.44
CA TRP A 83 7.25 12.32 5.31
C TRP A 83 6.19 11.77 4.37
N GLY A 84 5.15 11.11 4.88
CA GLY A 84 4.08 10.57 4.04
C GLY A 84 3.28 11.67 3.34
N LYS A 85 3.11 12.82 3.99
CA LYS A 85 2.58 14.02 3.35
C LYS A 85 3.43 14.46 2.16
N LEU A 86 4.75 14.52 2.31
CA LEU A 86 5.66 14.87 1.22
C LEU A 86 5.70 13.81 0.12
N LEU A 87 5.57 12.51 0.46
CA LEU A 87 5.42 11.48 -0.56
C LEU A 87 4.20 11.78 -1.43
N ARG A 88 3.04 12.02 -0.83
CA ARG A 88 1.79 12.27 -1.56
C ARG A 88 1.77 13.58 -2.35
N THR A 89 2.30 14.65 -1.76
CA THR A 89 2.15 16.02 -2.30
C THR A 89 3.33 16.49 -3.14
N LEU A 90 4.52 15.93 -2.93
CA LEU A 90 5.74 16.30 -3.64
C LEU A 90 6.33 15.11 -4.40
N ALA A 91 6.69 14.00 -3.74
CA ALA A 91 7.47 12.96 -4.40
C ALA A 91 6.70 12.28 -5.55
N VAL A 92 5.47 11.81 -5.29
CA VAL A 92 4.68 11.10 -6.30
C VAL A 92 4.36 11.99 -7.51
N PRO A 93 3.82 13.22 -7.36
CA PRO A 93 3.56 14.08 -8.50
C PRO A 93 4.82 14.41 -9.32
N GLN A 94 5.94 14.71 -8.66
CA GLN A 94 7.18 15.06 -9.37
C GLN A 94 7.79 13.87 -10.11
N LEU A 95 7.77 12.67 -9.52
CA LEU A 95 8.26 11.48 -10.20
C LEU A 95 7.39 11.11 -11.40
N LEU A 96 6.06 11.17 -11.27
CA LEU A 96 5.16 10.93 -12.40
C LEU A 96 5.33 11.98 -13.51
N TRP A 97 5.50 13.25 -13.13
CA TRP A 97 5.80 14.34 -14.07
C TRP A 97 7.10 14.07 -14.83
N SER A 98 8.16 13.67 -14.13
CA SER A 98 9.48 13.40 -14.73
C SER A 98 9.49 12.26 -15.76
N LEU A 99 8.49 11.38 -15.73
CA LEU A 99 8.29 10.30 -16.71
C LEU A 99 7.57 10.76 -17.99
N GLY A 100 6.89 11.92 -17.96
CA GLY A 100 5.94 12.35 -18.99
C GLY A 100 6.56 12.99 -20.23
N GLU A 101 7.39 14.03 -20.10
CA GLU A 101 8.17 14.71 -21.16
C GLU A 101 8.77 16.05 -20.61
N GLY A 102 9.99 16.45 -21.04
CA GLY A 102 10.55 17.81 -20.86
C GLY A 102 11.55 17.99 -19.71
N ARG A 103 12.84 17.72 -19.96
CA ARG A 103 13.91 17.65 -18.95
C ARG A 103 14.81 18.90 -18.96
N ASP A 104 14.24 20.10 -18.96
CA ASP A 104 15.02 21.29 -19.40
C ASP A 104 15.29 22.38 -18.34
N ALA A 105 15.17 22.10 -17.03
CA ALA A 105 15.57 23.07 -15.99
C ALA A 105 16.40 22.45 -14.85
N ARG A 106 17.51 23.10 -14.47
CA ARG A 106 18.32 22.76 -13.28
C ARG A 106 17.50 22.73 -11.98
N ALA A 107 16.48 23.60 -11.91
CA ALA A 107 15.52 23.62 -10.81
C ALA A 107 14.69 22.31 -10.76
N GLU A 108 14.27 21.80 -11.92
CA GLU A 108 13.50 20.56 -12.02
C GLU A 108 14.33 19.34 -11.60
N GLN A 109 15.64 19.34 -11.93
CA GLN A 109 16.57 18.32 -11.48
C GLN A 109 16.68 18.25 -9.95
N GLN A 110 16.71 19.39 -9.25
CA GLN A 110 16.81 19.41 -7.79
C GLN A 110 15.54 18.83 -7.13
N ARG A 111 14.36 19.24 -7.61
CA ARG A 111 13.08 18.67 -7.13
C ARG A 111 12.97 17.18 -7.37
N THR A 112 13.35 16.74 -8.57
CA THR A 112 13.36 15.30 -8.92
C THR A 112 14.32 14.53 -8.03
N THR A 113 15.51 15.08 -7.75
CA THR A 113 16.49 14.44 -6.85
C THR A 113 15.95 14.30 -5.42
N LEU A 114 15.31 15.35 -4.88
CA LEU A 114 14.65 15.30 -3.58
C LEU A 114 13.53 14.25 -3.57
N ALA A 115 12.66 14.25 -4.60
CA ALA A 115 11.58 13.30 -4.74
C ALA A 115 12.08 11.84 -4.80
N CYS A 116 13.15 11.59 -5.56
CA CYS A 116 13.84 10.30 -5.60
C CYS A 116 14.39 9.90 -4.23
N GLY A 117 15.01 10.84 -3.49
CA GLY A 117 15.51 10.58 -2.14
C GLY A 117 14.42 10.26 -1.14
N LEU A 118 13.31 11.02 -1.16
CA LEU A 118 12.15 10.78 -0.28
C LEU A 118 11.53 9.40 -0.51
N ALA A 119 11.27 9.06 -1.77
CA ALA A 119 10.72 7.76 -2.13
C ALA A 119 11.73 6.65 -1.84
N GLY A 120 12.98 6.81 -2.24
CA GLY A 120 14.01 5.79 -2.10
C GLY A 120 14.30 5.42 -0.65
N PHE A 121 14.48 6.41 0.22
CA PHE A 121 14.72 6.14 1.63
C PHE A 121 13.48 5.56 2.31
N ALA A 122 12.25 6.01 1.97
CA ALA A 122 11.03 5.42 2.50
C ALA A 122 10.90 3.94 2.11
N LEU A 123 11.18 3.58 0.85
CA LEU A 123 11.18 2.20 0.38
C LEU A 123 12.21 1.34 1.13
N GLN A 124 13.42 1.86 1.32
CA GLN A 124 14.47 1.14 2.06
C GLN A 124 14.13 0.98 3.53
N LEU A 125 13.53 1.99 4.17
CA LEU A 125 13.07 1.89 5.54
C LEU A 125 11.96 0.83 5.68
N LEU A 126 11.04 0.74 4.72
CA LEU A 126 10.03 -0.32 4.68
C LEU A 126 10.67 -1.70 4.52
N VAL A 127 11.65 -1.86 3.62
CA VAL A 127 12.35 -3.15 3.44
C VAL A 127 13.10 -3.56 4.71
N THR A 128 13.89 -2.65 5.29
CA THR A 128 14.65 -2.89 6.52
C THR A 128 13.75 -3.11 7.72
N GLY A 129 12.67 -2.33 7.84
CA GLY A 129 11.64 -2.49 8.86
C GLY A 129 10.98 -3.87 8.78
N ARG A 130 10.62 -4.34 7.58
CA ARG A 130 10.07 -5.69 7.37
C ARG A 130 11.00 -6.76 7.92
N LYS A 131 12.29 -6.72 7.57
CA LYS A 131 13.29 -7.70 8.05
C LYS A 131 13.33 -7.76 9.57
N ARG A 132 13.28 -6.61 10.25
CA ARG A 132 13.23 -6.54 11.73
C ARG A 132 11.93 -7.06 12.30
N LEU A 133 10.79 -6.79 11.65
CA LEU A 133 9.51 -7.35 12.09
C LEU A 133 9.45 -8.85 11.89
N THR A 134 10.02 -9.38 10.81
CA THR A 134 10.12 -10.82 10.58
C THR A 134 10.91 -11.49 11.71
N SER A 135 12.02 -10.91 12.18
CA SER A 135 12.80 -11.50 13.29
C SER A 135 12.07 -11.44 14.64
N VAL A 136 11.21 -10.45 14.86
CA VAL A 136 10.29 -10.41 16.01
C VAL A 136 9.21 -11.47 15.86
N GLY A 137 8.59 -11.55 14.69
CA GLY A 137 7.54 -12.51 14.38
C GLY A 137 7.98 -13.96 14.52
N LEU A 138 9.19 -14.30 14.08
CA LEU A 138 9.75 -15.66 14.21
C LEU A 138 9.91 -16.13 15.66
N ARG A 139 9.88 -15.22 16.65
CA ARG A 139 9.90 -15.58 18.08
C ARG A 139 8.53 -16.02 18.62
N GLY A 140 7.44 -15.85 17.86
CA GLY A 140 6.09 -16.19 18.30
C GLY A 140 5.21 -16.77 17.19
N SER A 141 4.39 -17.76 17.53
CA SER A 141 3.43 -18.36 16.58
C SER A 141 2.13 -17.58 16.43
N THR A 142 1.85 -16.60 17.30
CA THR A 142 0.66 -15.72 17.28
C THR A 142 1.04 -14.27 17.62
N SER A 143 0.24 -13.29 17.21
CA SER A 143 0.57 -11.86 17.44
C SER A 143 0.76 -11.57 18.94
N ALA A 144 -0.03 -12.20 19.80
CA ALA A 144 0.13 -12.12 21.25
C ALA A 144 1.46 -12.75 21.74
N ALA A 145 1.85 -13.90 21.19
CA ALA A 145 3.12 -14.55 21.54
C ALA A 145 4.34 -13.73 21.07
N ALA A 146 4.28 -13.18 19.85
CA ALA A 146 5.31 -12.30 19.33
C ALA A 146 5.43 -11.03 20.17
N ALA A 147 4.30 -10.43 20.58
CA ALA A 147 4.28 -9.27 21.45
C ALA A 147 4.85 -9.55 22.85
N ALA A 148 4.58 -10.72 23.42
CA ALA A 148 5.13 -11.13 24.72
C ALA A 148 6.65 -11.37 24.68
N ALA A 149 7.18 -11.83 23.54
CA ALA A 149 8.61 -12.06 23.35
C ALA A 149 9.39 -10.83 22.85
N ALA A 150 8.69 -9.75 22.49
CA ALA A 150 9.27 -8.53 21.96
C ALA A 150 9.75 -7.59 23.08
N THR A 151 10.88 -6.92 22.83
CA THR A 151 11.35 -5.83 23.68
C THR A 151 10.49 -4.58 23.49
N ALA A 152 10.56 -3.64 24.44
CA ALA A 152 9.84 -2.36 24.33
C ALA A 152 10.20 -1.56 23.07
N GLN A 153 11.48 -1.61 22.65
CA GLN A 153 11.99 -0.96 21.45
C GLN A 153 11.41 -1.59 20.17
N GLU A 154 11.31 -2.91 20.13
CA GLU A 154 10.74 -3.65 19.00
C GLU A 154 9.24 -3.38 18.85
N LEU A 155 8.49 -3.36 19.96
CA LEU A 155 7.08 -2.97 19.96
C LEU A 155 6.88 -1.53 19.50
N GLN A 156 7.75 -0.61 19.89
CA GLN A 156 7.70 0.78 19.43
C GLN A 156 7.98 0.89 17.93
N LEU A 157 9.02 0.22 17.43
CA LEU A 157 9.32 0.18 16.01
C LEU A 157 8.15 -0.41 15.22
N ALA A 158 7.53 -1.48 15.72
CA ALA A 158 6.38 -2.10 15.08
C ALA A 158 5.16 -1.17 14.98
N ARG A 159 4.89 -0.39 16.03
CA ARG A 159 3.84 0.65 16.00
C ARG A 159 4.14 1.71 14.95
N LEU A 160 5.37 2.24 14.94
CA LEU A 160 5.79 3.27 13.98
C LEU A 160 5.80 2.76 12.53
N LEU A 161 6.25 1.53 12.29
CA LEU A 161 6.19 0.89 10.97
C LEU A 161 4.75 0.62 10.54
N SER A 162 3.88 0.18 11.44
CA SER A 162 2.45 0.03 11.14
C SER A 162 1.82 1.37 10.73
N TYR A 163 2.20 2.45 11.41
CA TYR A 163 1.77 3.81 11.05
C TYR A 163 2.36 4.28 9.72
N ALA A 164 3.65 4.05 9.47
CA ALA A 164 4.31 4.36 8.22
C ALA A 164 3.68 3.58 7.04
N LEU A 165 3.34 2.30 7.22
CA LEU A 165 2.62 1.52 6.22
C LEU A 165 1.26 2.15 5.89
N CYS A 166 0.51 2.57 6.91
CA CYS A 166 -0.78 3.19 6.73
C CYS A 166 -0.73 4.54 5.99
N ASP A 167 0.39 5.26 6.08
CA ASP A 167 0.54 6.61 5.53
C ASP A 167 1.33 6.63 4.20
N TRP A 168 2.34 5.78 4.06
CA TRP A 168 3.28 5.76 2.92
C TRP A 168 2.88 4.75 1.84
N LEU A 169 2.39 3.57 2.22
CA LEU A 169 2.10 2.50 1.26
C LEU A 169 1.07 2.92 0.20
N PRO A 170 -0.03 3.65 0.52
CA PRO A 170 -0.95 4.17 -0.50
C PRO A 170 -0.27 5.13 -1.49
N ALA A 171 0.65 5.97 -1.01
CA ALA A 171 1.37 6.93 -1.86
C ALA A 171 2.34 6.21 -2.81
N VAL A 172 3.11 5.26 -2.29
CA VAL A 172 4.03 4.41 -3.06
C VAL A 172 3.27 3.57 -4.07
N ALA A 173 2.14 2.99 -3.69
CA ALA A 173 1.29 2.22 -4.59
C ALA A 173 0.69 3.08 -5.70
N ARG A 174 0.32 4.34 -5.41
CA ARG A 174 -0.11 5.29 -6.44
C ARG A 174 1.00 5.54 -7.46
N LEU A 175 2.24 5.77 -7.00
CA LEU A 175 3.39 5.96 -7.89
C LEU A 175 3.57 4.76 -8.82
N ALA A 176 3.52 3.54 -8.29
CA ALA A 176 3.58 2.33 -9.11
C ALA A 176 2.40 2.24 -10.09
N ARG A 177 1.16 2.39 -9.62
CA ARG A 177 -0.05 2.24 -10.46
C ARG A 177 -0.11 3.21 -11.63
N GLU A 178 0.29 4.46 -11.42
CA GLU A 178 0.27 5.49 -12.46
C GLU A 178 1.54 5.47 -13.30
N GLY A 179 2.69 5.10 -12.71
CA GLY A 179 3.98 5.07 -13.39
C GLY A 179 4.20 3.84 -14.28
N LEU A 180 3.78 2.64 -13.84
CA LEU A 180 4.00 1.39 -14.59
C LEU A 180 3.40 1.44 -16.01
N PRO A 181 2.17 1.94 -16.25
CA PRO A 181 1.63 2.08 -17.61
C PRO A 181 2.42 3.07 -18.48
N VAL A 182 2.92 4.17 -17.90
CA VAL A 182 3.74 5.17 -18.61
C VAL A 182 5.07 4.56 -19.03
N LEU A 183 5.72 3.81 -18.13
CA LEU A 183 6.94 3.06 -18.44
C LEU A 183 6.70 2.00 -19.51
N HIS A 184 5.62 1.23 -19.40
CA HIS A 184 5.22 0.23 -20.38
C HIS A 184 5.07 0.85 -21.78
N GLN A 185 4.31 1.94 -21.89
CA GLN A 185 4.11 2.65 -23.15
C GLN A 185 5.41 3.21 -23.72
N SER A 186 6.28 3.73 -22.86
CA SER A 186 7.57 4.27 -23.26
C SER A 186 8.52 3.20 -23.80
N MET A 187 8.55 2.03 -23.17
CA MET A 187 9.35 0.88 -23.64
C MET A 187 8.85 0.36 -24.99
N LEU A 188 7.53 0.27 -25.18
CA LEU A 188 6.94 -0.12 -26.47
C LEU A 188 7.21 0.89 -27.59
N ALA A 189 7.36 2.17 -27.24
CA ALA A 189 7.64 3.23 -28.20
C ALA A 189 9.14 3.36 -28.55
N GLU A 190 9.99 2.41 -28.13
CA GLU A 190 11.47 2.45 -28.24
C GLU A 190 12.08 3.77 -27.73
N ARG A 191 11.37 4.50 -26.87
CA ARG A 191 11.90 5.71 -26.24
C ARG A 191 12.91 5.25 -25.21
N VAL A 192 14.18 5.50 -25.51
CA VAL A 192 15.32 5.18 -24.63
C VAL A 192 15.18 5.96 -23.33
N HIS A 193 14.44 5.40 -22.37
CA HIS A 193 14.75 5.63 -20.98
C HIS A 193 16.09 4.94 -20.77
N SER A 194 17.15 5.73 -20.68
CA SER A 194 18.43 5.21 -20.22
C SER A 194 18.19 4.41 -18.95
N ARG A 195 18.85 3.25 -18.82
CA ARG A 195 18.87 2.39 -17.61
C ARG A 195 19.29 3.16 -16.33
N THR A 196 19.69 4.42 -16.46
CA THR A 196 20.04 5.36 -15.39
C THR A 196 18.92 6.31 -14.98
N ASP A 197 17.69 6.19 -15.52
CA ASP A 197 16.59 7.05 -15.09
C ASP A 197 16.11 6.66 -13.68
N VAL A 198 16.55 7.46 -12.70
CA VAL A 198 16.27 7.24 -11.28
C VAL A 198 14.77 7.23 -11.01
N ALA A 199 13.96 8.01 -11.74
CA ALA A 199 12.51 8.06 -11.55
C ALA A 199 11.82 6.78 -12.01
N ALA A 200 12.22 6.22 -13.15
CA ALA A 200 11.74 4.92 -13.63
C ALA A 200 12.09 3.81 -12.63
N GLN A 201 13.32 3.82 -12.10
CA GLN A 201 13.72 2.88 -11.06
C GLN A 201 12.89 3.03 -9.79
N ARG A 202 12.56 4.27 -9.37
CA ARG A 202 11.69 4.48 -8.19
C ARG A 202 10.29 3.89 -8.39
N VAL A 203 9.73 3.93 -9.60
CA VAL A 203 8.43 3.29 -9.90
C VAL A 203 8.52 1.77 -9.78
N LEU A 204 9.57 1.16 -10.32
CA LEU A 204 9.81 -0.28 -10.22
C LEU A 204 10.01 -0.71 -8.77
N ASP A 205 10.90 -0.03 -8.04
CA ASP A 205 11.16 -0.28 -6.62
C ASP A 205 9.87 -0.14 -5.78
N SER A 206 9.00 0.82 -6.14
CA SER A 206 7.69 1.01 -5.50
C SER A 206 6.76 -0.18 -5.72
N ALA A 207 6.70 -0.71 -6.94
CA ALA A 207 5.90 -1.89 -7.26
C ALA A 207 6.41 -3.13 -6.51
N CYS A 208 7.73 -3.34 -6.49
CA CYS A 208 8.38 -4.40 -5.73
C CYS A 208 8.10 -4.29 -4.23
N ALA A 209 8.29 -3.11 -3.65
CA ALA A 209 8.03 -2.88 -2.23
C ALA A 209 6.57 -3.19 -1.87
N VAL A 210 5.60 -2.70 -2.65
CA VAL A 210 4.19 -3.02 -2.41
C VAL A 210 3.95 -4.52 -2.49
N ALA A 211 4.46 -5.20 -3.52
CA ALA A 211 4.35 -6.65 -3.65
C ALA A 211 4.96 -7.38 -2.43
N THR A 212 6.10 -6.94 -1.90
CA THR A 212 6.68 -7.60 -0.72
C THR A 212 5.88 -7.43 0.57
N TRP A 213 5.03 -6.41 0.66
CA TRP A 213 4.20 -6.15 1.83
C TRP A 213 2.79 -6.75 1.72
N LEU A 214 2.33 -7.09 0.51
CA LEU A 214 1.00 -7.69 0.32
C LEU A 214 0.83 -9.00 1.10
N PRO A 215 1.76 -9.98 1.09
CA PRO A 215 1.61 -11.20 1.87
C PRO A 215 1.41 -10.93 3.37
N VAL A 216 2.23 -10.03 3.93
CA VAL A 216 2.17 -9.61 5.33
C VAL A 216 0.79 -9.06 5.71
N LEU A 217 0.18 -8.28 4.81
CA LEU A 217 -1.07 -7.56 5.07
C LEU A 217 -2.32 -8.39 4.73
N VAL A 218 -2.20 -9.40 3.88
CA VAL A 218 -3.30 -10.29 3.47
C VAL A 218 -3.48 -11.45 4.44
N GLU A 219 -2.39 -12.12 4.84
CA GLU A 219 -2.47 -13.39 5.60
C GLU A 219 -2.53 -13.19 7.12
N GLY A 220 -2.19 -12.00 7.62
CA GLY A 220 -1.84 -11.74 9.02
C GLY A 220 -2.86 -12.07 10.11
N ARG A 221 -4.07 -12.58 9.81
CA ARG A 221 -5.17 -12.70 10.79
C ARG A 221 -6.19 -13.82 10.52
N SER A 222 -5.86 -14.81 9.70
CA SER A 222 -6.61 -16.06 9.67
C SER A 222 -5.98 -16.97 10.72
N GLU A 223 -6.45 -16.92 11.97
CA GLU A 223 -6.08 -17.94 12.95
C GLU A 223 -6.46 -19.32 12.36
N PRO A 224 -5.55 -20.30 12.32
CA PRO A 224 -5.92 -21.63 11.89
C PRO A 224 -6.91 -22.16 12.92
N GLU A 225 -8.15 -22.42 12.48
CA GLU A 225 -9.23 -23.01 13.29
C GLU A 225 -8.78 -24.28 14.05
N GLY A 226 -7.69 -24.93 13.60
CA GLY A 226 -7.06 -26.08 14.27
C GLY A 226 -6.16 -25.78 15.48
N ALA A 227 -5.62 -24.57 15.66
CA ALA A 227 -4.74 -24.26 16.79
C ALA A 227 -5.52 -24.03 18.10
N ALA A 228 -6.73 -23.45 18.01
CA ALA A 228 -7.63 -23.30 19.15
C ALA A 228 -8.15 -24.67 19.64
N ALA A 229 -8.45 -25.60 18.73
CA ALA A 229 -8.85 -26.97 19.08
C ALA A 229 -7.70 -27.76 19.72
N ALA A 230 -6.46 -27.59 19.24
CA ALA A 230 -5.28 -28.23 19.83
C ALA A 230 -4.90 -27.64 21.20
N ALA A 231 -5.05 -26.33 21.39
CA ALA A 231 -4.83 -25.66 22.68
C ALA A 231 -5.91 -26.00 23.72
N ALA A 232 -7.18 -26.10 23.29
CA ALA A 232 -8.30 -26.53 24.13
C ALA A 232 -8.23 -28.03 24.50
N ALA A 233 -7.59 -28.85 23.66
CA ALA A 233 -7.31 -30.25 23.98
C ALA A 233 -6.09 -30.41 24.92
N ALA A 234 -5.13 -29.46 24.88
CA ALA A 234 -3.92 -29.51 25.69
C ALA A 234 -4.08 -28.90 27.10
N VAL A 235 -5.05 -28.01 27.31
CA VAL A 235 -5.37 -27.42 28.61
C VAL A 235 -6.77 -27.87 29.00
N GLY A 236 -6.88 -28.75 30.00
CA GLY A 236 -8.17 -29.17 30.55
C GLY A 236 -9.07 -27.95 30.81
N ALA A 237 -10.17 -27.86 30.07
CA ALA A 237 -10.92 -26.63 29.88
C ALA A 237 -11.56 -26.10 31.18
N ASP A 238 -11.17 -24.89 31.57
CA ASP A 238 -11.88 -24.04 32.53
C ASP A 238 -12.79 -23.08 31.74
N PRO A 239 -14.13 -23.06 31.96
CA PRO A 239 -15.09 -22.32 31.14
C PRO A 239 -14.81 -20.82 31.00
N ALA A 240 -14.05 -20.21 31.91
CA ALA A 240 -13.68 -18.79 31.85
C ALA A 240 -12.67 -18.45 30.73
N THR A 241 -11.85 -19.42 30.27
CA THR A 241 -10.88 -19.19 29.18
C THR A 241 -11.52 -19.32 27.79
N ALA A 242 -12.61 -20.09 27.67
CA ALA A 242 -13.36 -20.26 26.43
C ALA A 242 -14.14 -18.99 26.02
N GLU A 243 -14.72 -18.26 26.99
CA GLU A 243 -15.40 -16.98 26.72
C GLU A 243 -14.42 -15.89 26.25
N GLY A 244 -13.19 -15.88 26.78
CA GLY A 244 -12.14 -14.94 26.35
C GLY A 244 -11.62 -15.21 24.93
N ALA A 245 -11.51 -16.48 24.53
CA ALA A 245 -11.11 -16.87 23.18
C ALA A 245 -12.20 -16.53 22.14
N ALA A 246 -13.47 -16.79 22.46
CA ALA A 246 -14.61 -16.46 21.60
C ALA A 246 -14.78 -14.95 21.40
N ALA A 247 -14.45 -14.11 22.40
CA ALA A 247 -14.48 -12.65 22.27
C ALA A 247 -13.31 -12.08 21.45
N ALA A 248 -12.16 -12.78 21.38
CA ALA A 248 -10.99 -12.36 20.61
C ALA A 248 -11.14 -12.61 19.09
N GLN A 249 -11.89 -13.65 18.71
CA GLN A 249 -12.15 -14.05 17.32
C GLN A 249 -12.85 -12.98 16.45
N PRO A 250 -13.98 -12.37 16.87
CA PRO A 250 -14.65 -11.32 16.08
C PRO A 250 -13.82 -10.03 15.97
N ALA A 251 -12.97 -9.75 16.97
CA ALA A 251 -12.06 -8.61 16.92
C ALA A 251 -10.90 -8.83 15.95
N ALA A 252 -10.35 -10.05 15.88
CA ALA A 252 -9.31 -10.43 14.93
C ALA A 252 -9.82 -10.42 13.47
N GLU A 253 -11.06 -10.89 13.24
CA GLU A 253 -11.71 -10.87 11.93
C GLU A 253 -12.06 -9.45 11.48
N ALA A 254 -12.57 -8.60 12.38
CA ALA A 254 -12.77 -7.18 12.11
C ALA A 254 -11.44 -6.46 11.79
N ALA A 255 -10.38 -6.78 12.53
CA ALA A 255 -9.03 -6.31 12.26
C ALA A 255 -8.50 -6.78 10.89
N ALA A 256 -8.73 -8.03 10.51
CA ALA A 256 -8.35 -8.61 9.21
C ALA A 256 -9.05 -7.87 8.07
N SER A 257 -10.37 -7.66 8.23
CA SER A 257 -11.19 -6.91 7.29
C SER A 257 -10.70 -5.47 7.09
N SER A 258 -10.15 -4.84 8.14
CA SER A 258 -9.67 -3.46 8.08
C SER A 258 -8.37 -3.29 7.29
N TRP A 259 -7.42 -4.21 7.41
CA TRP A 259 -6.19 -4.22 6.59
C TRP A 259 -6.50 -4.57 5.14
N ARG A 260 -7.37 -5.55 4.90
CA ARG A 260 -7.89 -5.86 3.56
C ARG A 260 -8.53 -4.64 2.90
N GLN A 261 -9.31 -3.87 3.63
CA GLN A 261 -9.92 -2.65 3.11
C GLN A 261 -8.86 -1.62 2.69
N LEU A 262 -7.81 -1.42 3.50
CA LEU A 262 -6.69 -0.54 3.14
C LEU A 262 -6.00 -1.01 1.84
N LEU A 263 -5.76 -2.31 1.71
CA LEU A 263 -5.12 -2.91 0.52
C LEU A 263 -5.96 -2.71 -0.75
N LEU A 264 -7.25 -2.98 -0.67
CA LEU A 264 -8.13 -2.93 -1.84
C LEU A 264 -8.48 -1.49 -2.23
N ARG A 265 -8.71 -0.62 -1.24
CA ARG A 265 -9.23 0.75 -1.49
C ARG A 265 -8.15 1.81 -1.59
N GLU A 266 -7.19 1.82 -0.65
CA GLU A 266 -6.18 2.87 -0.60
C GLU A 266 -4.94 2.52 -1.42
N VAL A 267 -4.45 1.29 -1.31
CA VAL A 267 -3.31 0.79 -2.09
C VAL A 267 -3.73 0.48 -3.53
N GLY A 268 -4.93 -0.08 -3.72
CA GLY A 268 -5.39 -0.55 -5.03
C GLY A 268 -4.56 -1.75 -5.48
N ALA A 269 -4.41 -2.76 -4.62
CA ALA A 269 -3.56 -3.92 -4.86
C ALA A 269 -3.90 -4.66 -6.16
N VAL A 270 -5.19 -4.88 -6.45
CA VAL A 270 -5.64 -5.58 -7.67
C VAL A 270 -5.17 -4.86 -8.94
N PRO A 271 -5.51 -3.58 -9.19
CA PRO A 271 -5.03 -2.90 -10.40
C PRO A 271 -3.51 -2.72 -10.45
N LEU A 272 -2.83 -2.58 -9.29
CA LEU A 272 -1.36 -2.51 -9.24
C LEU A 272 -0.73 -3.80 -9.73
N LEU A 273 -1.13 -4.96 -9.20
CA LEU A 273 -0.58 -6.25 -9.58
C LEU A 273 -0.86 -6.56 -11.05
N GLY A 274 -2.06 -6.23 -11.55
CA GLY A 274 -2.38 -6.39 -12.98
C GLY A 274 -1.49 -5.54 -13.90
N ALA A 275 -1.11 -4.33 -13.48
CA ALA A 275 -0.15 -3.51 -14.20
C ALA A 275 1.28 -4.08 -14.11
N ALA A 276 1.69 -4.56 -12.94
CA ALA A 276 3.01 -5.16 -12.71
C ALA A 276 3.21 -6.44 -13.54
N CYS A 277 2.21 -7.33 -13.61
CA CYS A 277 2.24 -8.54 -14.45
C CYS A 277 2.52 -8.22 -15.92
N ARG A 278 1.93 -7.14 -16.46
CA ARG A 278 2.20 -6.71 -17.84
C ARG A 278 3.64 -6.22 -18.00
N LEU A 279 4.11 -5.38 -17.09
CA LEU A 279 5.45 -4.79 -17.21
C LEU A 279 6.56 -5.84 -17.14
N TRP A 280 6.43 -6.82 -16.25
CA TRP A 280 7.45 -7.85 -16.05
C TRP A 280 7.50 -8.91 -17.16
N LEU A 281 6.48 -8.97 -18.01
CA LEU A 281 6.48 -9.78 -19.22
C LEU A 281 7.11 -9.08 -20.44
N LEU A 282 7.42 -7.78 -20.38
CA LEU A 282 8.21 -7.18 -21.45
C LEU A 282 9.62 -7.77 -21.44
N PRO A 283 10.24 -8.04 -22.61
CA PRO A 283 11.56 -8.62 -22.68
C PRO A 283 12.56 -7.79 -21.89
N LEU A 284 13.10 -8.38 -20.83
CA LEU A 284 14.32 -7.95 -20.15
C LEU A 284 15.51 -8.16 -21.11
N ASN A 285 15.61 -7.32 -22.11
CA ASN A 285 16.83 -7.17 -22.90
C ASN A 285 17.37 -5.76 -22.70
N CYS A 286 18.09 -5.59 -21.61
CA CYS A 286 19.19 -4.63 -21.47
C CYS A 286 20.05 -5.06 -20.26
N GLY A 287 20.74 -6.20 -20.35
CA GLY A 287 21.78 -6.62 -19.39
C GLY A 287 22.01 -8.13 -19.35
N GLU A 288 23.25 -8.55 -19.08
CA GLU A 288 23.68 -9.96 -18.93
C GLU A 288 23.03 -10.67 -17.72
N ASP A 289 22.30 -9.94 -16.88
CA ASP A 289 21.57 -10.48 -15.74
C ASP A 289 20.12 -10.77 -16.16
N GLY A 290 19.82 -12.06 -16.39
CA GLY A 290 18.46 -12.52 -16.65
C GLY A 290 17.48 -12.21 -15.49
N PRO A 291 16.19 -12.57 -15.63
CA PRO A 291 15.19 -12.33 -14.58
C PRO A 291 15.66 -12.94 -13.25
N SER A 292 15.80 -12.11 -12.20
CA SER A 292 16.14 -12.62 -10.88
C SER A 292 14.92 -13.26 -10.22
N GLN A 293 15.09 -14.46 -9.69
CA GLN A 293 14.06 -15.17 -8.90
C GLN A 293 13.54 -14.30 -7.75
N GLU A 294 14.42 -13.47 -7.18
CA GLU A 294 14.13 -12.52 -6.10
C GLU A 294 13.09 -11.46 -6.49
N SER A 295 13.00 -11.12 -7.78
CA SER A 295 11.96 -10.23 -8.28
C SER A 295 10.65 -10.98 -8.46
N TRP A 296 10.64 -12.08 -9.23
CA TRP A 296 9.41 -12.82 -9.57
C TRP A 296 8.65 -13.37 -8.37
N ARG A 297 9.35 -13.82 -7.33
CA ARG A 297 8.73 -14.46 -6.17
C ARG A 297 7.71 -13.56 -5.44
N PRO A 298 8.07 -12.34 -4.97
CA PRO A 298 7.10 -11.42 -4.39
C PRO A 298 5.86 -11.16 -5.25
N LEU A 299 6.01 -11.02 -6.57
CA LEU A 299 4.88 -10.74 -7.46
C LEU A 299 3.93 -11.93 -7.55
N ILE A 300 4.45 -13.12 -7.87
CA ILE A 300 3.62 -14.33 -8.04
C ILE A 300 2.94 -14.71 -6.72
N THR A 301 3.69 -14.68 -5.61
CA THR A 301 3.15 -14.93 -4.27
C THR A 301 2.02 -13.93 -3.96
N SER A 302 2.22 -12.64 -4.22
CA SER A 302 1.18 -11.62 -4.00
C SER A 302 -0.06 -11.82 -4.85
N CYS A 303 0.10 -12.18 -6.13
CA CYS A 303 -1.03 -12.41 -7.02
C CYS A 303 -1.87 -13.61 -6.55
N CYS A 304 -1.21 -14.72 -6.20
CA CYS A 304 -1.89 -15.92 -5.69
C CYS A 304 -2.58 -15.65 -4.35
N LEU A 305 -1.93 -14.92 -3.44
CA LEU A 305 -2.51 -14.57 -2.14
C LEU A 305 -3.72 -13.66 -2.26
N LEU A 306 -3.64 -12.64 -3.12
CA LEU A 306 -4.77 -11.75 -3.31
C LEU A 306 -5.94 -12.47 -3.98
N ALA A 307 -5.66 -13.38 -4.92
CA ALA A 307 -6.68 -14.22 -5.55
C ALA A 307 -7.34 -15.18 -4.55
N ALA A 308 -6.58 -15.76 -3.62
CA ALA A 308 -7.10 -16.66 -2.59
C ALA A 308 -7.87 -15.92 -1.49
N ALA A 309 -7.36 -14.79 -1.01
CA ALA A 309 -7.98 -14.03 0.08
C ALA A 309 -9.13 -13.13 -0.39
N CYS A 310 -9.06 -12.61 -1.62
CA CYS A 310 -10.01 -11.65 -2.18
C CYS A 310 -10.54 -12.12 -3.56
N PRO A 311 -11.17 -13.31 -3.64
CA PRO A 311 -11.55 -13.90 -4.91
C PRO A 311 -12.54 -13.04 -5.70
N GLY A 312 -13.53 -12.43 -5.04
CA GLY A 312 -14.53 -11.59 -5.70
C GLY A 312 -13.93 -10.35 -6.40
N GLU A 313 -13.01 -9.65 -5.74
CA GLU A 313 -12.37 -8.46 -6.30
C GLU A 313 -11.41 -8.79 -7.44
N VAL A 314 -10.64 -9.89 -7.32
CA VAL A 314 -9.75 -10.35 -8.39
C VAL A 314 -10.55 -10.89 -9.57
N ARG A 315 -11.61 -11.67 -9.32
CA ARG A 315 -12.54 -12.16 -10.34
C ARG A 315 -13.14 -11.02 -11.16
N GLN A 316 -13.57 -9.94 -10.51
CA GLN A 316 -14.07 -8.76 -11.22
C GLN A 316 -13.02 -8.17 -12.17
N ALA A 317 -11.76 -8.11 -11.74
CA ALA A 317 -10.66 -7.64 -12.59
C ALA A 317 -10.36 -8.60 -13.75
N VAL A 318 -10.37 -9.92 -13.51
CA VAL A 318 -10.19 -10.95 -14.55
C VAL A 318 -11.31 -10.87 -15.60
N LEU A 319 -12.56 -10.74 -15.16
CA LEU A 319 -13.71 -10.60 -16.06
C LEU A 319 -13.64 -9.32 -16.89
N ALA A 320 -13.25 -8.19 -16.27
CA ALA A 320 -13.03 -6.94 -16.99
C ALA A 320 -11.91 -7.08 -18.03
N ALA A 321 -10.80 -7.70 -17.65
CA ALA A 321 -9.66 -7.94 -18.55
C ALA A 321 -10.02 -8.87 -19.72
N ALA A 322 -10.81 -9.92 -19.48
CA ALA A 322 -11.30 -10.81 -20.51
C ALA A 322 -12.26 -10.09 -21.48
N ALA A 323 -13.13 -9.22 -20.97
CA ALA A 323 -14.00 -8.38 -21.80
C ALA A 323 -13.21 -7.39 -22.67
N GLU A 324 -12.15 -6.79 -22.12
CA GLU A 324 -11.23 -5.93 -22.88
C GLU A 324 -10.50 -6.71 -23.99
N ALA A 325 -10.04 -7.93 -23.72
CA ALA A 325 -9.37 -8.78 -24.70
C ALA A 325 -10.30 -9.27 -25.82
N GLY A 326 -11.59 -9.45 -25.52
CA GLY A 326 -12.62 -9.85 -26.48
C GLY A 326 -13.22 -8.70 -27.30
N ALA A 327 -12.91 -7.45 -26.96
CA ALA A 327 -13.42 -6.29 -27.70
C ALA A 327 -12.73 -6.17 -29.07
N PRO A 328 -13.49 -5.98 -30.18
CA PRO A 328 -12.89 -5.80 -31.49
C PRO A 328 -12.07 -4.51 -31.52
N ALA A 329 -10.77 -4.63 -31.83
CA ALA A 329 -9.88 -3.50 -32.05
C ALA A 329 -10.32 -2.74 -33.33
N GLY A 330 -11.16 -1.71 -33.18
CA GLY A 330 -11.48 -0.80 -34.28
C GLY A 330 -12.95 -0.38 -34.41
N GLY A 331 -13.47 0.34 -33.43
CA GLY A 331 -14.72 1.10 -33.54
C GLY A 331 -14.45 2.60 -33.69
N GLY A 332 -13.60 2.99 -34.64
CA GLY A 332 -13.35 4.40 -34.94
C GLY A 332 -14.65 5.10 -35.35
N ARG A 333 -15.20 5.94 -34.47
CA ARG A 333 -16.25 6.90 -34.80
C ARG A 333 -15.80 7.77 -35.97
N ARG A 334 -16.27 7.46 -37.17
CA ARG A 334 -16.36 8.43 -38.27
C ARG A 334 -17.83 8.63 -38.61
N GLY A 335 -18.48 9.50 -37.84
CA GLY A 335 -19.72 10.12 -38.29
C GLY A 335 -19.40 11.07 -39.43
N GLY A 336 -20.01 10.90 -40.60
CA GLY A 336 -19.82 11.81 -41.72
C GLY A 336 -20.33 11.30 -43.07
N ARG A 337 -21.65 11.31 -43.23
CA ARG A 337 -22.46 11.62 -44.44
C ARG A 337 -22.00 11.18 -45.85
N GLY A 338 -22.92 10.46 -46.52
CA GLY A 338 -23.32 10.60 -47.95
C GLY A 338 -22.38 9.96 -48.97
N GLY A 339 -22.80 9.19 -49.98
CA GLY A 339 -24.10 8.77 -50.52
C GLY A 339 -23.85 7.59 -51.50
N PRO A 340 -24.86 7.10 -52.23
CA PRO A 340 -24.74 5.89 -53.04
C PRO A 340 -24.42 6.17 -54.53
N ALA A 341 -24.11 5.07 -55.23
CA ALA A 341 -24.15 4.86 -56.69
C ALA A 341 -22.84 5.02 -57.48
N GLY A 342 -22.60 4.05 -58.37
CA GLY A 342 -21.64 4.16 -59.47
C GLY A 342 -21.02 2.84 -59.88
N GLY A 343 -21.74 2.06 -60.68
CA GLY A 343 -21.19 0.89 -61.36
C GLY A 343 -20.21 1.26 -62.48
N GLY A 344 -19.29 0.34 -62.81
CA GLY A 344 -18.39 0.50 -63.95
C GLY A 344 -17.44 -0.68 -64.12
N ARG A 345 -17.80 -1.62 -65.01
CA ARG A 345 -16.90 -2.67 -65.51
C ARG A 345 -15.96 -2.08 -66.58
N ARG A 346 -14.66 -2.44 -66.58
CA ARG A 346 -14.00 -3.31 -67.58
C ARG A 346 -12.47 -3.12 -67.64
N ARG A 347 -11.81 -4.30 -67.68
CA ARG A 347 -10.63 -4.73 -68.47
C ARG A 347 -9.29 -3.99 -68.36
N GLY A 348 -8.30 -4.77 -67.94
CA GLY A 348 -7.24 -5.25 -68.86
C GLY A 348 -5.82 -4.78 -68.55
N GLY A 349 -4.97 -5.70 -68.10
CA GLY A 349 -3.52 -5.52 -68.06
C GLY A 349 -2.81 -6.76 -67.55
N ARG A 350 -2.17 -7.51 -68.46
CA ARG A 350 -1.33 -8.68 -68.17
C ARG A 350 0.05 -8.23 -67.68
N GLY A 351 0.59 -9.02 -66.75
CA GLY A 351 1.99 -9.48 -66.81
C GLY A 351 3.01 -8.67 -66.00
N ALA A 352 3.46 -9.25 -64.89
CA ALA A 352 4.88 -9.56 -64.69
C ALA A 352 5.02 -10.51 -63.50
N SER A 353 5.60 -11.67 -63.78
CA SER A 353 6.17 -12.58 -62.80
C SER A 353 7.35 -11.91 -62.10
N GLY A 354 7.31 -11.86 -60.77
CA GLY A 354 8.46 -11.55 -59.93
C GLY A 354 8.40 -12.42 -58.68
N ARG A 355 9.25 -13.46 -58.65
CA ARG A 355 9.65 -14.18 -57.43
C ARG A 355 10.12 -13.12 -56.41
N GLY A 356 9.65 -13.15 -55.17
CA GLY A 356 10.10 -14.11 -54.18
C GLY A 356 11.16 -13.42 -53.31
N GLY A 357 10.74 -12.98 -52.12
CA GLY A 357 11.54 -12.20 -51.20
C GLY A 357 10.61 -11.51 -50.20
N GLU A 358 9.82 -12.31 -49.50
CA GLU A 358 9.00 -11.86 -48.38
C GLU A 358 9.93 -11.21 -47.35
N ALA A 359 9.99 -9.88 -47.34
CA ALA A 359 10.25 -9.15 -46.11
C ALA A 359 9.08 -9.52 -45.19
N GLY A 360 9.31 -10.54 -44.34
CA GLY A 360 8.36 -10.96 -43.34
C GLY A 360 7.88 -9.73 -42.57
N PRO A 361 6.60 -9.67 -42.18
CA PRO A 361 6.13 -8.57 -41.36
C PRO A 361 7.03 -8.53 -40.14
N SER A 362 7.78 -7.44 -39.95
CA SER A 362 8.35 -7.11 -38.66
C SER A 362 7.22 -7.34 -37.67
N ARG A 363 7.36 -8.35 -36.80
CA ARG A 363 6.42 -8.62 -35.72
C ARG A 363 6.41 -7.37 -34.86
N ALA A 364 5.59 -6.39 -35.21
CA ALA A 364 5.11 -5.41 -34.27
C ALA A 364 4.56 -6.27 -33.14
N ALA A 365 5.28 -6.31 -32.01
CA ALA A 365 4.96 -7.16 -30.90
C ALA A 365 3.47 -7.00 -30.62
N ALA A 366 2.71 -8.09 -30.74
CA ALA A 366 1.29 -8.04 -30.43
C ALA A 366 1.14 -7.41 -29.04
N PRO A 367 0.26 -6.42 -28.85
CA PRO A 367 0.13 -5.75 -27.57
C PRO A 367 -0.13 -6.80 -26.49
N LEU A 368 0.60 -6.70 -25.38
CA LEU A 368 0.42 -7.63 -24.27
C LEU A 368 -1.05 -7.61 -23.82
N PRO A 369 -1.62 -8.78 -23.48
CA PRO A 369 -2.99 -8.86 -23.00
C PRO A 369 -3.24 -7.96 -21.77
N PRO A 370 -4.50 -7.54 -21.51
CA PRO A 370 -4.85 -6.77 -20.33
C PRO A 370 -4.39 -7.44 -19.03
N GLY A 371 -4.10 -6.63 -18.00
CA GLY A 371 -3.69 -7.12 -16.68
C GLY A 371 -4.74 -8.05 -16.10
N TRP A 372 -4.33 -9.15 -15.45
CA TRP A 372 -5.21 -10.24 -14.97
C TRP A 372 -5.91 -11.08 -16.04
N SER A 373 -5.71 -10.84 -17.33
CA SER A 373 -6.28 -11.74 -18.34
C SER A 373 -5.68 -13.15 -18.21
N PRO A 374 -6.47 -14.23 -18.41
CA PRO A 374 -5.95 -15.59 -18.38
C PRO A 374 -4.76 -15.80 -19.32
N GLN A 375 -4.79 -15.16 -20.50
CA GLN A 375 -3.71 -15.23 -21.50
C GLN A 375 -2.40 -14.64 -20.97
N LEU A 376 -2.46 -13.51 -20.25
CA LEU A 376 -1.27 -12.92 -19.63
C LEU A 376 -0.67 -13.86 -18.58
N LEU A 377 -1.51 -14.44 -17.73
CA LEU A 377 -1.09 -15.33 -16.64
C LEU A 377 -0.49 -16.64 -17.18
N GLN A 378 -1.04 -17.18 -18.28
CA GLN A 378 -0.47 -18.31 -19.01
C GLN A 378 0.92 -17.96 -19.58
N LEU A 379 1.07 -16.78 -20.20
CA LEU A 379 2.37 -16.33 -20.70
C LEU A 379 3.40 -16.24 -19.56
N MET A 380 3.02 -15.71 -18.40
CA MET A 380 3.89 -15.70 -17.21
C MET A 380 4.31 -17.11 -16.80
N ALA A 381 3.37 -18.06 -16.75
CA ALA A 381 3.69 -19.44 -16.41
C ALA A 381 4.69 -20.07 -17.40
N VAL A 382 4.52 -19.82 -18.70
CA VAL A 382 5.43 -20.32 -19.75
C VAL A 382 6.83 -19.72 -19.62
N GLU A 383 6.94 -18.40 -19.41
CA GLU A 383 8.22 -17.73 -19.21
C GLU A 383 8.95 -18.28 -17.97
N LEU A 384 8.24 -18.45 -16.85
CA LEU A 384 8.79 -19.02 -15.62
C LEU A 384 9.23 -20.48 -15.80
N CYS A 385 8.50 -21.28 -16.58
CA CYS A 385 8.89 -22.66 -16.94
C CYS A 385 10.17 -22.71 -17.80
N SER A 386 10.44 -21.67 -18.59
CA SER A 386 11.64 -21.61 -19.44
C SER A 386 12.92 -21.28 -18.66
N CYS A 387 12.78 -20.75 -17.44
CA CYS A 387 13.89 -20.39 -16.57
C CYS A 387 14.51 -21.65 -15.92
N GLN A 388 15.84 -21.69 -15.83
CA GLN A 388 16.58 -22.79 -15.20
C GLN A 388 16.99 -22.44 -13.75
N GLY A 389 17.02 -23.44 -12.87
CA GLY A 389 17.50 -23.32 -11.49
C GLY A 389 16.48 -23.71 -10.42
N ASP A 390 16.96 -23.89 -9.19
CA ASP A 390 16.12 -24.31 -8.06
C ASP A 390 15.08 -23.24 -7.70
N GLY A 391 13.81 -23.65 -7.63
CA GLY A 391 12.68 -22.83 -7.18
C GLY A 391 11.88 -22.10 -8.27
N TRP A 392 12.33 -22.06 -9.52
CA TRP A 392 11.49 -21.60 -10.65
C TRP A 392 10.28 -22.50 -10.87
N GLY A 393 10.43 -23.82 -10.65
CA GLY A 393 9.32 -24.78 -10.78
C GLY A 393 8.14 -24.48 -9.85
N GLY A 394 8.42 -24.04 -8.61
CA GLY A 394 7.37 -23.62 -7.68
C GLY A 394 6.64 -22.35 -8.15
N LEU A 395 7.40 -21.37 -8.68
CA LEU A 395 6.83 -20.12 -9.21
C LEU A 395 5.98 -20.37 -10.45
N ALA A 396 6.47 -21.21 -11.35
CA ALA A 396 5.73 -21.60 -12.54
C ALA A 396 4.45 -22.38 -12.20
N ALA A 397 4.50 -23.28 -11.21
CA ALA A 397 3.33 -24.00 -10.72
C ALA A 397 2.27 -23.05 -10.13
N ALA A 398 2.69 -22.08 -9.33
CA ALA A 398 1.80 -21.07 -8.77
C ALA A 398 1.19 -20.16 -9.85
N ALA A 399 1.99 -19.69 -10.81
CA ALA A 399 1.50 -18.93 -11.95
C ALA A 399 0.50 -19.75 -12.80
N SER A 400 0.76 -21.05 -12.99
CA SER A 400 -0.14 -21.96 -13.71
C SER A 400 -1.45 -22.22 -12.98
N ALA A 401 -1.42 -22.33 -11.64
CA ALA A 401 -2.61 -22.42 -10.82
C ALA A 401 -3.46 -21.14 -10.92
N LEU A 402 -2.81 -19.98 -10.90
CA LEU A 402 -3.47 -18.69 -11.05
C LEU A 402 -4.10 -18.51 -12.44
N ALA A 403 -3.41 -18.93 -13.50
CA ALA A 403 -3.96 -18.91 -14.85
C ALA A 403 -5.24 -19.75 -14.96
N ARG A 404 -5.22 -20.98 -14.44
CA ARG A 404 -6.39 -21.88 -14.47
C ARG A 404 -7.56 -21.36 -13.64
N GLN A 405 -7.29 -20.81 -12.46
CA GLN A 405 -8.33 -20.16 -11.66
C GLN A 405 -8.98 -18.99 -12.41
N ALA A 406 -8.20 -18.21 -13.15
CA ALA A 406 -8.71 -17.12 -13.98
C ALA A 406 -9.58 -17.63 -15.14
N GLU A 407 -9.20 -18.73 -15.78
CA GLU A 407 -10.02 -19.39 -16.83
C GLU A 407 -11.34 -19.90 -16.27
N GLU A 408 -11.32 -20.56 -15.11
CA GLU A 408 -12.53 -21.02 -14.43
C GLU A 408 -13.48 -19.86 -14.13
N TRP A 409 -12.97 -18.74 -13.62
CA TRP A 409 -13.79 -17.55 -13.38
C TRP A 409 -14.44 -17.00 -14.65
N VAL A 410 -13.73 -16.99 -15.77
CA VAL A 410 -14.28 -16.59 -17.08
C VAL A 410 -15.33 -17.58 -17.57
N ALA A 411 -15.16 -18.88 -17.31
CA ALA A 411 -16.11 -19.94 -17.64
C ALA A 411 -17.34 -19.99 -16.72
N GLY A 412 -17.40 -19.14 -15.68
CA GLY A 412 -18.49 -19.12 -14.69
C GLY A 412 -18.31 -20.11 -13.53
N GLY A 413 -17.12 -20.67 -13.38
CA GLY A 413 -16.72 -21.54 -12.27
C GLY A 413 -16.68 -20.85 -10.91
N GLY A 414 -16.51 -21.67 -9.87
CA GLY A 414 -16.52 -21.26 -8.46
C GLY A 414 -15.25 -20.54 -7.99
N GLU A 415 -15.24 -20.20 -6.71
CA GLU A 415 -14.16 -19.42 -6.06
C GLU A 415 -13.28 -20.29 -5.15
N ASP A 416 -13.26 -21.62 -5.38
CA ASP A 416 -12.81 -22.59 -4.38
C ASP A 416 -11.33 -22.49 -3.99
N GLY A 417 -10.46 -21.79 -4.74
CA GLY A 417 -9.15 -21.27 -4.29
C GLY A 417 -8.13 -22.29 -3.75
N THR A 418 -8.51 -23.55 -3.59
CA THR A 418 -7.77 -24.61 -2.88
C THR A 418 -6.46 -24.93 -3.57
N GLU A 419 -6.45 -24.81 -4.88
CA GLU A 419 -5.27 -25.03 -5.68
C GLU A 419 -4.25 -23.90 -5.54
N LEU A 420 -4.71 -22.65 -5.45
CA LEU A 420 -3.83 -21.51 -5.17
C LEU A 420 -3.17 -21.67 -3.80
N VAL A 421 -3.93 -22.06 -2.78
CA VAL A 421 -3.41 -22.32 -1.43
C VAL A 421 -2.36 -23.43 -1.45
N ARG A 422 -2.60 -24.52 -2.19
CA ARG A 422 -1.64 -25.63 -2.31
C ARG A 422 -0.36 -25.20 -3.04
N ALA A 423 -0.47 -24.38 -4.08
CA ALA A 423 0.68 -23.85 -4.79
C ALA A 423 1.51 -22.87 -3.93
N LEU A 424 0.86 -22.06 -3.10
CA LEU A 424 1.52 -21.19 -2.12
C LEU A 424 2.29 -21.98 -1.06
N GLN A 425 1.72 -23.07 -0.55
CA GLN A 425 2.43 -23.98 0.37
C GLN A 425 3.68 -24.58 -0.28
N ALA A 426 3.59 -25.00 -1.54
CA ALA A 426 4.73 -25.55 -2.29
C ALA A 426 5.84 -24.51 -2.56
N LEU A 427 5.51 -23.21 -2.59
CA LEU A 427 6.47 -22.12 -2.69
C LEU A 427 7.28 -21.87 -1.42
N GLY A 428 7.00 -22.60 -0.34
CA GLY A 428 7.60 -22.36 0.98
C GLY A 428 7.19 -21.00 1.56
N SER A 429 6.17 -20.36 1.00
CA SER A 429 5.45 -19.27 1.66
C SER A 429 4.68 -19.93 2.80
N GLN A 430 5.23 -19.79 4.03
CA GLN A 430 4.53 -20.19 5.24
C GLN A 430 3.15 -19.51 5.26
N PRO A 431 2.13 -20.15 5.85
CA PRO A 431 0.74 -19.71 5.71
C PRO A 431 0.44 -18.30 6.23
N VAL A 432 1.40 -17.68 6.92
CA VAL A 432 1.39 -16.26 7.25
C VAL A 432 2.88 -15.76 7.28
N ASP A 433 3.19 -14.57 6.74
CA ASP A 433 4.54 -13.95 6.77
C ASP A 433 4.89 -13.38 8.15
N ALA A 434 5.93 -13.90 8.83
CA ALA A 434 6.20 -13.66 10.26
C ALA A 434 6.13 -12.18 10.68
N ALA A 435 6.45 -11.24 9.77
CA ALA A 435 6.32 -9.81 10.04
C ALA A 435 4.89 -9.38 10.43
N ALA A 436 3.86 -10.10 9.97
CA ALA A 436 2.45 -9.77 10.20
C ALA A 436 2.06 -9.83 11.68
N TRP A 437 2.69 -10.72 12.45
CA TRP A 437 2.45 -10.92 13.87
C TRP A 437 2.93 -9.75 14.72
N ALA A 438 3.95 -9.05 14.23
CA ALA A 438 4.50 -7.89 14.89
C ALA A 438 3.69 -6.60 14.61
N LEU A 439 2.90 -6.55 13.53
CA LEU A 439 2.10 -5.36 13.19
C LEU A 439 0.95 -5.13 14.19
N THR A 440 0.56 -3.86 14.33
CA THR A 440 -0.64 -3.50 15.12
C THR A 440 -1.89 -4.19 14.58
N SER A 441 -2.90 -4.38 15.42
CA SER A 441 -4.10 -5.15 15.07
C SER A 441 -4.89 -4.51 13.93
N SER A 442 -4.94 -3.18 13.81
CA SER A 442 -5.68 -2.51 12.73
C SER A 442 -4.98 -1.25 12.20
N PRO A 443 -5.28 -0.80 10.96
CA PRO A 443 -4.84 0.50 10.48
C PRO A 443 -5.36 1.66 11.34
N ALA A 444 -6.54 1.49 11.97
CA ALA A 444 -7.12 2.50 12.84
C ALA A 444 -6.29 2.68 14.13
N GLU A 445 -5.82 1.58 14.71
CA GLU A 445 -4.90 1.59 15.86
C GLU A 445 -3.57 2.25 15.49
N ALA A 446 -2.98 1.88 14.34
CA ALA A 446 -1.76 2.50 13.86
C ALA A 446 -1.94 4.02 13.66
N ARG A 447 -3.02 4.44 12.99
CA ARG A 447 -3.36 5.86 12.75
C ARG A 447 -3.73 6.63 14.02
N ALA A 448 -4.03 5.95 15.13
CA ALA A 448 -4.29 6.61 16.41
C ALA A 448 -3.01 7.13 17.09
N LEU A 449 -1.81 6.69 16.66
CA LEU A 449 -0.53 7.17 17.20
C LEU A 449 -0.38 8.68 17.07
N LEU A 450 -0.85 9.25 15.96
CA LEU A 450 -0.88 10.69 15.77
C LEU A 450 -2.12 11.10 14.99
N ARG A 451 -2.88 12.04 15.57
CA ARG A 451 -3.98 12.70 14.86
C ARG A 451 -3.40 13.67 13.83
N THR A 452 -3.75 13.45 12.57
CA THR A 452 -3.33 14.30 11.44
C THR A 452 -4.55 14.87 10.71
N CYS A 453 -4.31 15.78 9.77
CA CYS A 453 -5.35 16.27 8.89
C CYS A 453 -5.91 15.12 8.03
N ALA A 454 -7.22 14.89 8.08
CA ALA A 454 -7.89 13.82 7.36
C ALA A 454 -8.03 14.07 5.85
N ASN A 455 -7.66 15.26 5.36
CA ASN A 455 -7.65 15.52 3.91
C ASN A 455 -6.40 14.84 3.30
N PRO A 456 -6.55 13.81 2.43
CA PRO A 456 -5.40 13.12 1.84
C PRO A 456 -4.53 14.02 0.95
N ALA A 457 -5.11 15.12 0.44
CA ALA A 457 -4.43 16.15 -0.34
C ALA A 457 -3.90 17.33 0.52
N CYS A 458 -3.88 17.19 1.85
CA CYS A 458 -3.32 18.22 2.73
C CYS A 458 -1.82 18.38 2.49
N ASP A 459 -1.41 19.58 2.12
CA ASP A 459 -0.02 20.02 1.91
C ASP A 459 0.44 21.03 2.98
N ASN A 460 -0.39 21.29 3.99
CA ASN A 460 -0.06 22.25 5.05
C ASN A 460 1.13 21.76 5.89
N LEU A 461 2.24 22.48 5.80
CA LEU A 461 3.48 22.24 6.56
C LEU A 461 3.79 23.37 7.55
N ALA A 462 2.81 24.23 7.86
CA ALA A 462 2.98 25.36 8.78
C ALA A 462 3.26 24.90 10.22
N GLY A 463 4.01 25.72 10.97
CA GLY A 463 4.45 25.40 12.32
C GLY A 463 5.64 24.44 12.37
N ASP A 464 6.09 24.15 13.59
CA ASP A 464 7.36 23.45 13.83
C ASP A 464 7.26 21.92 13.73
N SER A 465 6.08 21.34 13.99
CA SER A 465 5.85 19.89 13.95
C SER A 465 4.42 19.54 13.55
N GLU A 466 4.25 18.37 12.91
CA GLU A 466 2.95 17.82 12.55
C GLU A 466 2.13 17.48 13.78
N ALA A 467 2.80 17.08 14.87
CA ALA A 467 2.16 16.75 16.12
C ALA A 467 1.54 17.94 16.85
N GLU A 468 1.93 19.16 16.48
CA GLU A 468 1.49 20.41 17.10
C GLU A 468 0.50 21.19 16.23
N LEU A 469 0.16 20.65 15.05
CA LEU A 469 -0.76 21.29 14.13
C LEU A 469 -2.15 21.39 14.78
N PRO A 470 -2.76 22.60 14.89
CA PRO A 470 -4.08 22.75 15.47
C PRO A 470 -5.13 22.14 14.54
N LEU A 471 -5.83 21.13 15.02
CA LEU A 471 -6.86 20.43 14.24
C LEU A 471 -8.26 20.73 14.77
N ARG A 472 -9.20 20.90 13.84
CA ARG A 472 -10.63 21.08 14.12
C ARG A 472 -11.39 19.84 13.68
N ALA A 473 -12.21 19.29 14.57
CA ALA A 473 -13.07 18.16 14.24
C ALA A 473 -14.16 18.57 13.23
N CYS A 474 -14.58 17.62 12.40
CA CYS A 474 -15.76 17.73 11.56
C CYS A 474 -16.98 17.96 12.46
N GLY A 475 -17.64 19.10 12.32
CA GLY A 475 -18.79 19.47 13.15
C GLY A 475 -20.02 18.55 13.02
N ARG A 476 -20.00 17.58 12.09
CA ARG A 476 -21.09 16.59 11.91
C ARG A 476 -20.78 15.23 12.52
N CYS A 477 -19.71 14.58 12.09
CA CYS A 477 -19.39 13.22 12.55
C CYS A 477 -18.37 13.17 13.68
N GLY A 478 -17.64 14.26 13.96
CA GLY A 478 -16.54 14.29 14.94
C GLY A 478 -15.32 13.41 14.62
N GLY A 479 -15.43 12.50 13.64
CA GLY A 479 -14.42 11.48 13.35
C GLY A 479 -13.31 11.91 12.38
N ALA A 480 -13.48 13.02 11.67
CA ALA A 480 -12.44 13.59 10.80
C ALA A 480 -11.93 14.92 11.38
N TRP A 481 -10.65 15.20 11.20
CA TRP A 481 -9.97 16.37 11.76
C TRP A 481 -9.25 17.15 10.67
N TYR A 482 -9.27 18.48 10.72
CA TYR A 482 -8.75 19.33 9.65
C TYR A 482 -7.91 20.47 10.22
N CYS A 483 -6.76 20.72 9.61
CA CYS A 483 -5.89 21.84 9.99
C CYS A 483 -6.46 23.20 9.58
N GLN A 484 -7.29 23.23 8.54
CA GLN A 484 -7.88 24.45 7.99
C GLN A 484 -9.22 24.16 7.29
N LYS A 485 -10.00 25.22 7.04
CA LYS A 485 -11.35 25.10 6.46
C LYS A 485 -11.31 24.60 5.02
N GLU A 486 -10.26 24.94 4.30
CA GLU A 486 -10.03 24.55 2.91
C GLU A 486 -9.88 23.03 2.82
N CYS A 487 -9.15 22.43 3.76
CA CYS A 487 -9.00 20.98 3.85
C CYS A 487 -10.32 20.28 4.18
N SER A 488 -11.18 20.87 5.02
CA SER A 488 -12.48 20.28 5.33
C SER A 488 -13.42 20.33 4.12
N VAL A 489 -13.43 21.44 3.38
CA VAL A 489 -14.22 21.59 2.15
C VAL A 489 -13.71 20.66 1.05
N ALA A 490 -12.40 20.56 0.85
CA ALA A 490 -11.80 19.67 -0.14
C ALA A 490 -12.14 18.21 0.14
N HIS A 491 -11.92 17.75 1.38
CA HIS A 491 -12.23 16.37 1.77
C HIS A 491 -13.74 16.08 1.69
N TRP A 492 -14.59 17.06 2.02
CA TRP A 492 -16.05 16.93 1.85
C TRP A 492 -16.44 16.64 0.41
N ARG A 493 -15.82 17.33 -0.55
CA ARG A 493 -16.08 17.16 -1.99
C ARG A 493 -15.50 15.87 -2.55
N SER A 494 -14.42 15.36 -1.96
CA SER A 494 -13.72 14.16 -2.44
C SER A 494 -14.23 12.85 -1.84
N GLY A 495 -15.40 12.84 -1.19
CA GLY A 495 -16.07 11.61 -0.72
C GLY A 495 -16.28 11.50 0.80
N HIS A 496 -15.87 12.49 1.61
CA HIS A 496 -16.18 12.43 3.05
C HIS A 496 -17.68 12.55 3.32
N ARG A 497 -18.44 13.17 2.42
CA ARG A 497 -19.88 13.40 2.61
C ARG A 497 -20.63 12.09 2.88
N GLU A 498 -20.37 11.07 2.08
CA GLU A 498 -21.00 9.76 2.14
C GLU A 498 -20.61 9.05 3.45
N ALA A 499 -19.30 8.95 3.70
CA ALA A 499 -18.77 8.33 4.92
C ALA A 499 -19.19 9.06 6.22
N CYS A 500 -19.43 10.38 6.16
CA CYS A 500 -19.88 11.18 7.29
C CYS A 500 -21.31 10.82 7.69
N VAL A 501 -22.19 10.58 6.71
CA VAL A 501 -23.59 10.19 6.94
C VAL A 501 -23.66 8.80 7.56
N GLU A 502 -22.92 7.83 7.01
CA GLU A 502 -22.86 6.46 7.50
C GLU A 502 -22.38 6.40 8.96
N ARG A 503 -21.28 7.11 9.29
CA ARG A 503 -20.78 7.16 10.67
C ARG A 503 -21.79 7.77 11.65
N ARG A 504 -22.54 8.78 11.20
CA ARG A 504 -23.58 9.38 12.05
C ARG A 504 -24.73 8.41 12.27
N ALA A 505 -25.13 7.67 11.24
CA ALA A 505 -26.16 6.64 11.35
C ALA A 505 -25.71 5.51 12.29
N ALA A 506 -24.46 5.05 12.17
CA ALA A 506 -23.88 4.05 13.06
C ALA A 506 -23.79 4.52 14.51
N ALA A 507 -23.35 5.77 14.75
CA ALA A 507 -23.32 6.37 16.09
C ALA A 507 -24.72 6.54 16.70
N ALA A 508 -25.73 6.89 15.89
CA ALA A 508 -27.12 6.99 16.33
C ALA A 508 -27.72 5.61 16.67
N ALA A 509 -27.38 4.57 15.90
CA ALA A 509 -27.81 3.20 16.16
C ALA A 509 -27.12 2.59 17.40
N GLY A 510 -25.83 2.88 17.62
CA GLY A 510 -25.09 2.45 18.80
C GLY A 510 -25.54 3.11 20.11
N ALA A 511 -26.14 4.31 20.04
CA ALA A 511 -26.76 4.98 21.18
C ALA A 511 -28.17 4.45 21.51
N ALA A 512 -28.74 3.59 20.66
CA ALA A 512 -30.09 3.03 20.79
C ALA A 512 -30.09 1.54 21.24
N GLY A 513 -29.08 1.11 22.01
CA GLY A 513 -29.21 -0.08 22.86
C GLY A 513 -30.23 0.17 23.98
N PRO A 514 -30.84 -0.87 24.59
CA PRO A 514 -32.01 -0.72 25.45
C PRO A 514 -31.63 -0.11 26.81
N GLY A 515 -31.46 1.21 26.83
CA GLY A 515 -31.34 2.03 28.02
C GLY A 515 -32.73 2.31 28.57
N GLU A 516 -33.10 1.57 29.60
CA GLU A 516 -34.19 1.87 30.51
C GLU A 516 -34.16 3.38 30.88
N PRO A 517 -35.28 4.13 30.76
CA PRO A 517 -35.25 5.56 30.96
C PRO A 517 -35.11 5.87 32.45
N LEU A 518 -33.88 6.20 32.88
CA LEU A 518 -33.62 6.84 34.16
C LEU A 518 -34.39 8.17 34.20
N ARG A 519 -35.50 8.17 34.94
CA ARG A 519 -36.19 9.38 35.40
C ARG A 519 -35.17 10.28 36.10
N GLY A 520 -34.83 11.41 35.48
CA GLY A 520 -34.09 12.48 36.14
C GLY A 520 -34.93 13.10 37.27
N PRO A 521 -34.29 13.53 38.38
CA PRO A 521 -34.99 14.26 39.43
C PRO A 521 -35.33 15.68 38.95
N SER A 522 -36.60 16.04 39.14
CA SER A 522 -37.15 17.37 38.91
C SER A 522 -36.37 18.45 39.66
N ALA A 523 -35.78 19.41 38.93
CA ALA A 523 -35.33 20.67 39.51
C ALA A 523 -36.50 21.67 39.52
N PRO A 524 -36.75 22.39 40.62
CA PRO A 524 -37.89 23.28 40.71
C PRO A 524 -37.49 24.75 40.40
N TRP A 525 -38.48 25.44 39.83
CA TRP A 525 -38.76 26.88 39.79
C TRP A 525 -37.77 27.89 39.16
N ALA A 526 -38.33 28.59 38.17
CA ALA A 526 -37.83 29.79 37.54
C ALA A 526 -37.96 31.02 38.45
N VAL A 527 -36.97 31.92 38.38
CA VAL A 527 -37.17 33.34 38.69
C VAL A 527 -36.74 34.17 37.48
N LYS A 528 -37.73 34.83 36.90
CA LYS A 528 -37.56 35.94 35.95
C LYS A 528 -36.88 37.11 36.65
N ARG A 529 -35.87 37.70 36.02
CA ARG A 529 -35.72 39.17 35.97
C ARG A 529 -35.27 39.60 34.58
N LEU A 530 -36.18 40.31 33.91
CA LEU A 530 -35.88 41.24 32.84
C LEU A 530 -34.89 42.29 33.36
N VAL A 531 -33.95 42.73 32.51
CA VAL A 531 -33.84 44.11 31.98
C VAL A 531 -32.81 44.07 30.83
N ARG A 532 -33.18 44.54 29.63
CA ARG A 532 -32.28 44.95 28.54
C ARG A 532 -32.13 46.51 28.60
N PRO A 533 -31.46 47.16 27.64
CA PRO A 533 -30.02 47.34 27.47
C PRO A 533 -29.64 48.85 27.66
N PHE A 534 -28.35 49.16 27.79
CA PHE A 534 -27.69 50.31 27.20
C PHE A 534 -26.20 50.01 27.07
#